data_AF-A0A081PV16-F1
#
_entry.id   AF-A0A081PV16-F1
#
_cell.length_a   1.000
_cell.length_b   1.000
_cell.length_c   1.000
_cell.angle_alpha   90.00
_cell.angle_beta   90.00
_cell.angle_gamma   90.00
#
_symmetry.space_group_name_H-M   'P 1'
#
loop_
_entity.id
_entity.type
_entity.pdbx_description
1 polymer ?
#
loop_
_entity_poly.entity_id
_entity_poly.type
_entity_poly.pdbx_seq_one_letter_code
_entity_poly.pdbx_strand_id
1 'polypeptide(L)'
;MVVTKHFATHGKKYRRRLIKYILNPDKTDNLKLVSDFGMSNYLDFPSHAEMVEMYNVNFSNNDKLYESRNDRQEKHQQTIHAHHLIQSFSPEDNLTPEEINRIGYETMMELTGGRFKFIVATHTDKDYVHNHILINAIDRNSDKKLIWN
;
A
#
# COMPACT_ATOMS: atom_id res chain seq x y z
N MET A 1 -9.44 15.08 14.14
CA MET A 1 -9.94 13.69 14.33
C MET A 1 -9.62 12.90 13.07
N VAL A 2 -8.93 11.76 13.20
CA VAL A 2 -8.58 10.92 12.02
C VAL A 2 -9.74 10.02 11.62
N VAL A 3 -10.01 9.92 10.32
CA VAL A 3 -11.02 9.01 9.76
C VAL A 3 -10.34 8.05 8.80
N THR A 4 -10.57 6.75 8.99
CA THR A 4 -10.00 5.70 8.13
C THR A 4 -11.09 4.93 7.42
N LYS A 5 -10.96 4.78 6.09
CA LYS A 5 -11.78 3.88 5.27
C LYS A 5 -10.94 2.71 4.78
N HIS A 6 -11.53 1.52 4.69
CA HIS A 6 -10.86 0.31 4.22
C HIS A 6 -11.58 -0.28 3.00
N PHE A 7 -10.80 -0.80 2.05
CA PHE A 7 -11.25 -1.49 0.85
C PHE A 7 -10.38 -2.73 0.60
N ALA A 8 -11.00 -3.89 0.40
CA ALA A 8 -10.29 -5.10 -0.03
C ALA A 8 -10.13 -5.11 -1.57
N THR A 9 -8.93 -5.44 -2.04
CA THR A 9 -8.64 -5.55 -3.48
C THR A 9 -8.69 -7.00 -3.93
N HIS A 10 -9.67 -7.35 -4.76
CA HIS A 10 -9.90 -8.73 -5.23
C HIS A 10 -9.27 -9.07 -6.59
N GLY A 11 -8.59 -8.13 -7.26
CA GLY A 11 -8.01 -8.38 -8.58
C GLY A 11 -6.60 -7.83 -8.74
N LYS A 12 -5.68 -8.65 -9.28
CA LYS A 12 -4.29 -8.25 -9.61
C LYS A 12 -4.24 -7.02 -10.54
N LYS A 13 -5.13 -6.96 -11.55
CA LYS A 13 -5.26 -5.80 -12.46
C LYS A 13 -5.73 -4.53 -11.74
N TYR A 14 -6.65 -4.67 -10.77
CA TYR A 14 -7.12 -3.54 -9.97
C TYR A 14 -6.03 -3.03 -9.03
N ARG A 15 -5.30 -3.94 -8.36
CA ARG A 15 -4.13 -3.58 -7.53
C ARG A 15 -3.12 -2.73 -8.31
N ARG A 16 -2.73 -3.15 -9.52
CA ARG A 16 -1.80 -2.39 -10.36
C ARG A 16 -2.32 -1.00 -10.72
N ARG A 17 -3.62 -0.87 -11.04
CA ARG A 17 -4.26 0.43 -11.29
C ARG A 17 -4.25 1.32 -10.05
N LEU A 18 -4.46 0.73 -8.87
CA LEU A 18 -4.42 1.44 -7.62
C LEU A 18 -2.99 1.91 -7.29
N ILE A 19 -1.97 1.07 -7.45
CA ILE A 19 -0.55 1.46 -7.31
C ILE A 19 -0.24 2.65 -8.23
N LYS A 20 -0.67 2.58 -9.50
CA LYS A 20 -0.54 3.70 -10.44
C LYS A 20 -1.19 4.99 -9.92
N TYR A 21 -2.38 4.88 -9.37
CA TYR A 21 -3.12 6.04 -8.85
C TYR A 21 -2.45 6.65 -7.61
N ILE A 22 -2.07 5.83 -6.63
CA ILE A 22 -1.52 6.33 -5.36
C ILE A 22 -0.12 6.93 -5.56
N LEU A 23 0.67 6.42 -6.52
CA LEU A 23 2.01 6.92 -6.86
C LEU A 23 1.99 8.02 -7.93
N ASN A 24 0.88 8.73 -8.13
CA ASN A 24 0.86 9.83 -9.10
C ASN A 24 1.78 10.99 -8.60
N PRO A 25 2.85 11.36 -9.34
CA PRO A 25 3.79 12.39 -8.93
C PRO A 25 3.14 13.77 -8.66
N ASP A 26 2.09 14.11 -9.41
CA ASP A 26 1.36 15.38 -9.27
C ASP A 26 0.63 15.47 -7.93
N LYS A 27 0.33 14.30 -7.32
CA LYS A 27 -0.41 14.21 -6.05
C LYS A 27 0.51 14.09 -4.84
N THR A 28 1.76 13.67 -5.03
CA THR A 28 2.64 13.22 -3.93
C THR A 28 3.94 14.02 -3.84
N ASP A 29 3.92 15.30 -4.25
CA ASP A 29 5.11 16.17 -4.39
C ASP A 29 6.27 15.46 -5.11
N ASN A 30 6.03 15.05 -6.36
CA ASN A 30 6.99 14.32 -7.18
C ASN A 30 7.58 13.08 -6.46
N LEU A 31 6.70 12.30 -5.85
CA LEU A 31 6.98 11.09 -5.05
C LEU A 31 7.72 11.31 -3.71
N LYS A 32 8.03 12.55 -3.30
CA LYS A 32 8.65 12.80 -1.98
C LYS A 32 7.77 12.39 -0.80
N LEU A 33 6.45 12.39 -1.00
CA LEU A 33 5.46 11.99 -0.01
C LEU A 33 5.03 10.52 -0.15
N VAL A 34 5.93 9.68 -0.63
CA VAL A 34 5.75 8.22 -0.67
C VAL A 34 6.77 7.58 0.27
N SER A 35 6.27 6.74 1.18
CA SER A 35 7.09 5.87 2.02
C SER A 35 6.59 4.43 1.90
N ASP A 36 7.46 3.45 2.14
CA ASP A 36 7.11 2.05 2.04
C ASP A 36 7.94 1.20 2.98
N PHE A 37 7.49 -0.04 3.19
CA PHE A 37 8.16 -0.98 4.05
C PHE A 37 8.25 -2.35 3.39
N GLY A 38 9.46 -2.93 3.43
CA GLY A 38 9.73 -4.27 2.92
C GLY A 38 9.74 -4.37 1.39
N MET A 39 9.89 -3.26 0.67
CA MET A 39 10.08 -3.28 -0.78
C MET A 39 11.56 -3.36 -1.14
N SER A 40 11.86 -4.06 -2.22
CA SER A 40 13.17 -3.95 -2.87
C SER A 40 13.09 -2.84 -3.91
N ASN A 41 13.83 -1.75 -3.68
CA ASN A 41 14.07 -0.71 -4.68
C ASN A 41 15.42 -0.99 -5.35
N TYR A 42 15.41 -1.12 -6.67
CA TYR A 42 16.58 -1.47 -7.47
C TYR A 42 16.76 -0.50 -8.66
N LEU A 43 16.07 0.64 -8.64
CA LEU A 43 16.08 1.61 -9.72
C LEU A 43 16.61 2.95 -9.20
N ASP A 44 17.64 3.49 -9.85
CA ASP A 44 18.26 4.76 -9.43
C ASP A 44 17.43 5.97 -9.89
N PHE A 45 16.87 5.92 -11.11
CA PHE A 45 16.07 7.00 -11.71
C PHE A 45 14.88 6.45 -12.51
N PRO A 46 13.92 5.80 -11.85
CA PRO A 46 12.81 5.16 -12.55
C PRO A 46 11.81 6.17 -13.10
N SER A 47 11.30 5.92 -14.30
CA SER A 47 10.06 6.54 -14.76
C SER A 47 8.89 6.14 -13.85
N HIS A 48 7.81 6.92 -13.86
CA HIS A 48 6.59 6.58 -13.11
C HIS A 48 6.06 5.18 -13.48
N ALA A 49 6.15 4.77 -14.75
CA ALA A 49 5.71 3.44 -15.18
C ALA A 49 6.57 2.33 -14.56
N GLU A 50 7.88 2.52 -14.49
CA GLU A 50 8.82 1.57 -13.87
C GLU A 50 8.62 1.50 -12.35
N MET A 51 8.37 2.63 -11.68
CA MET A 51 8.00 2.65 -10.25
C MET A 51 6.75 1.82 -9.98
N VAL A 52 5.69 2.05 -10.76
CA VAL A 52 4.43 1.30 -10.63
C VAL A 52 4.66 -0.19 -10.81
N GLU A 53 5.47 -0.57 -11.80
CA GLU A 53 5.77 -1.98 -12.03
C GLU A 53 6.62 -2.58 -10.90
N MET A 54 7.63 -1.87 -10.42
CA MET A 54 8.48 -2.29 -9.29
C MET A 54 7.65 -2.58 -8.03
N TYR A 55 6.76 -1.67 -7.62
CA TYR A 55 5.87 -1.90 -6.48
C TYR A 55 4.91 -3.05 -6.76
N ASN A 56 4.34 -3.14 -7.96
CA ASN A 56 3.43 -4.23 -8.31
C ASN A 56 4.12 -5.61 -8.29
N VAL A 57 5.37 -5.70 -8.74
CA VAL A 57 6.18 -6.92 -8.69
C VAL A 57 6.48 -7.31 -7.25
N ASN A 58 6.83 -6.35 -6.39
CA ASN A 58 7.07 -6.60 -4.97
C ASN A 58 5.88 -7.29 -4.28
N PHE A 59 4.64 -6.88 -4.58
CA PHE A 59 3.43 -7.52 -4.08
C PHE A 59 3.18 -8.87 -4.76
N SER A 60 3.28 -8.91 -6.09
CA SER A 60 2.96 -10.11 -6.89
C SER A 60 3.89 -11.29 -6.62
N ASN A 61 5.14 -11.04 -6.20
CA ASN A 61 6.07 -12.09 -5.82
C ASN A 61 5.59 -12.85 -4.58
N ASN A 62 5.03 -12.15 -3.59
CA ASN A 62 4.46 -12.78 -2.40
C ASN A 62 3.22 -13.61 -2.75
N ASP A 63 2.34 -13.09 -3.63
CA ASP A 63 1.18 -13.86 -4.12
C ASP A 63 1.61 -15.18 -4.77
N LYS A 64 2.53 -15.13 -5.75
CA LYS A 64 2.95 -16.30 -6.52
C LYS A 64 3.56 -17.39 -5.64
N LEU A 65 4.39 -17.01 -4.66
CA LEU A 65 5.02 -17.96 -3.76
C LEU A 65 4.02 -18.54 -2.76
N TYR A 66 3.08 -17.74 -2.28
CA TYR A 66 2.01 -18.22 -1.42
C TYR A 66 1.07 -19.18 -2.16
N GLU A 67 0.65 -18.83 -3.38
CA GLU A 67 -0.19 -19.65 -4.25
C GLU A 67 0.47 -21.00 -4.52
N SER A 68 1.78 -21.04 -4.86
CA SER A 68 2.49 -22.30 -5.13
C SER A 68 2.62 -23.21 -3.90
N ARG A 69 2.70 -22.63 -2.69
CA ARG A 69 2.74 -23.39 -1.42
C ARG A 69 1.36 -23.90 -0.99
N ASN A 70 0.28 -23.24 -1.40
CA ASN A 70 -1.07 -23.45 -0.87
C ASN A 70 -2.12 -23.84 -1.93
N ASP A 71 -1.69 -24.31 -3.11
CA ASP A 71 -2.50 -24.58 -4.30
C ASP A 71 -3.77 -25.43 -4.07
N ARG A 72 -3.78 -26.25 -3.01
CA ARG A 72 -4.94 -27.10 -2.63
C ARG A 72 -6.00 -26.39 -1.76
N GLN A 73 -5.64 -25.31 -1.06
CA GLN A 73 -6.52 -24.64 -0.08
C GLN A 73 -7.35 -23.48 -0.69
N GLU A 74 -6.96 -22.96 -1.85
CA GLU A 74 -7.52 -21.72 -2.40
C GLU A 74 -8.84 -21.87 -3.18
N LYS A 75 -9.22 -23.08 -3.62
CA LYS A 75 -10.38 -23.27 -4.52
C LYS A 75 -11.71 -22.72 -4.01
N HIS A 76 -11.85 -22.38 -2.72
CA HIS A 76 -13.10 -21.93 -2.11
C HIS A 76 -13.00 -20.59 -1.36
N GLN A 77 -11.89 -19.86 -1.44
CA GLN A 77 -11.74 -18.58 -0.74
C GLN A 77 -11.81 -17.39 -1.73
N GLN A 78 -12.46 -16.30 -1.32
CA GLN A 78 -12.31 -15.03 -2.03
C GLN A 78 -10.87 -14.53 -1.87
N THR A 79 -10.13 -14.49 -2.97
CA THR A 79 -8.73 -14.03 -2.96
C THR A 79 -8.67 -12.51 -2.79
N ILE A 80 -8.10 -12.07 -1.67
CA ILE A 80 -7.73 -10.67 -1.44
C ILE A 80 -6.24 -10.54 -1.79
N HIS A 81 -5.90 -9.57 -2.63
CA HIS A 81 -4.55 -9.31 -3.12
C HIS A 81 -3.88 -8.11 -2.43
N ALA A 82 -4.67 -7.22 -1.84
CA ALA A 82 -4.19 -6.09 -1.05
C ALA A 82 -5.33 -5.49 -0.22
N HIS A 83 -4.98 -4.76 0.84
CA HIS A 83 -5.88 -3.91 1.61
C HIS A 83 -5.54 -2.46 1.34
N HIS A 84 -6.51 -1.68 0.88
CA HIS A 84 -6.34 -0.25 0.62
C HIS A 84 -7.06 0.53 1.72
N LEU A 85 -6.32 1.41 2.39
CA LEU A 85 -6.86 2.35 3.34
C LEU A 85 -6.77 3.77 2.82
N ILE A 86 -7.77 4.57 3.16
CA ILE A 86 -7.74 6.03 3.03
C ILE A 86 -7.80 6.58 4.45
N GLN A 87 -6.73 7.24 4.88
CA GLN A 87 -6.63 7.90 6.19
C GLN A 87 -6.68 9.41 5.97
N SER A 88 -7.77 10.03 6.44
CA SER A 88 -8.04 11.45 6.27
C SER A 88 -7.89 12.19 7.59
N PHE A 89 -7.32 13.39 7.52
CA PHE A 89 -7.03 14.26 8.66
C PHE A 89 -7.91 15.51 8.56
N SER A 90 -8.30 16.06 9.71
CA SER A 90 -9.03 17.33 9.73
C SER A 90 -8.06 18.46 9.36
N PRO A 91 -8.48 19.47 8.57
CA PRO A 91 -7.70 20.69 8.40
C PRO A 91 -7.36 21.38 9.73
N GLU A 92 -8.20 21.19 10.76
CA GLU A 92 -7.98 21.73 12.11
C GLU A 92 -6.87 21.01 12.88
N ASP A 93 -6.45 19.81 12.45
CA ASP A 93 -5.37 19.06 13.11
C ASP A 93 -3.99 19.74 12.87
N ASN A 94 -3.88 20.69 11.94
CA ASN A 94 -2.69 21.50 11.64
C ASN A 94 -1.39 20.69 11.46
N LEU A 95 -1.48 19.57 10.75
CA LEU A 95 -0.37 18.66 10.46
C LEU A 95 0.23 18.95 9.08
N THR A 96 1.54 18.80 8.93
CA THR A 96 2.17 18.86 7.61
C THR A 96 1.94 17.56 6.82
N PRO A 97 2.06 17.57 5.48
CA PRO A 97 1.99 16.36 4.67
C PRO A 97 3.00 15.28 5.09
N GLU A 98 4.19 15.68 5.52
CA GLU A 98 5.25 14.78 6.01
C GLU A 98 4.87 14.14 7.34
N GLU A 99 4.27 14.91 8.26
CA GLU A 99 3.75 14.38 9.52
C GLU A 99 2.61 13.39 9.28
N ILE A 100 1.70 13.73 8.37
CA ILE A 100 0.62 12.85 7.92
C ILE A 100 1.19 11.55 7.35
N ASN A 101 2.20 11.63 6.47
CA ASN A 101 2.86 10.44 5.92
C ASN A 101 3.48 9.58 7.03
N ARG A 102 4.24 10.20 7.95
CA ARG A 102 4.87 9.53 9.09
C ARG A 102 3.85 8.83 9.97
N ILE A 103 2.73 9.49 10.31
CA ILE A 103 1.64 8.89 11.08
C ILE A 103 1.09 7.66 10.35
N GLY A 104 0.88 7.75 9.03
CA GLY A 104 0.46 6.62 8.21
C GLY A 104 1.44 5.45 8.28
N TYR A 105 2.74 5.73 8.18
CA TYR A 105 3.80 4.72 8.26
C TYR A 105 3.84 4.04 9.62
N GLU A 106 3.85 4.81 10.71
CA GLU A 106 3.87 4.30 12.09
C GLU A 106 2.62 3.46 12.39
N THR A 107 1.44 3.93 11.96
CA THR A 107 0.17 3.17 12.08
C THR A 107 0.28 1.82 11.40
N MET A 108 0.88 1.76 10.20
CA MET A 108 1.03 0.50 9.48
C MET A 108 2.10 -0.42 10.06
N MET A 109 3.19 0.14 10.59
CA MET A 109 4.18 -0.65 11.32
C MET A 109 3.55 -1.34 12.53
N GLU A 110 2.75 -0.62 13.31
CA GLU A 110 2.02 -1.15 14.46
C GLU A 110 0.99 -2.20 14.03
N LEU A 111 0.11 -1.86 13.08
CA LEU A 111 -0.96 -2.75 12.61
C LEU A 111 -0.42 -4.05 12.01
N THR A 112 0.66 -3.98 11.23
CA THR A 112 1.22 -5.14 10.54
C THR A 112 2.25 -5.91 11.37
N GLY A 113 2.72 -5.34 12.47
CA GLY A 113 3.83 -5.85 13.27
C GLY A 113 5.11 -6.04 12.45
N GLY A 114 5.31 -5.24 11.41
CA GLY A 114 6.44 -5.36 10.49
C GLY A 114 6.45 -6.62 9.62
N ARG A 115 5.33 -7.36 9.51
CA ARG A 115 5.26 -8.62 8.74
C ARG A 115 4.81 -8.42 7.30
N PHE A 116 3.98 -7.42 7.04
CA PHE A 116 3.40 -7.19 5.72
C PHE A 116 4.09 -6.03 5.02
N LYS A 117 4.25 -6.14 3.70
CA LYS A 117 4.74 -5.02 2.90
C LYS A 117 3.62 -3.99 2.74
N PHE A 118 3.95 -2.71 2.75
CA PHE A 118 2.97 -1.66 2.48
C PHE A 118 3.59 -0.43 1.83
N ILE A 119 2.73 0.40 1.25
CA ILE A 119 3.04 1.72 0.69
C ILE A 119 2.15 2.73 1.41
N VAL A 120 2.70 3.88 1.80
CA VAL A 120 1.97 5.07 2.25
C VAL A 120 2.26 6.18 1.25
N ALA A 121 1.23 6.65 0.56
CA ALA A 121 1.31 7.77 -0.36
C ALA A 121 0.40 8.90 0.12
N THR A 122 0.95 10.06 0.42
CA THR A 122 0.18 11.22 0.88
C THR A 122 -0.20 12.08 -0.32
N HIS A 123 -1.50 12.29 -0.50
CA HIS A 123 -2.07 13.09 -1.59
C HIS A 123 -2.33 14.52 -1.11
N THR A 124 -1.80 15.49 -1.85
CA THR A 124 -1.89 16.94 -1.58
C THR A 124 -2.58 17.72 -2.70
N ASP A 125 -3.12 17.04 -3.71
CA ASP A 125 -3.78 17.62 -4.89
C ASP A 125 -5.22 18.14 -4.63
N LYS A 126 -5.68 18.10 -3.38
CA LYS A 126 -7.03 18.49 -2.97
C LYS A 126 -6.99 19.40 -1.75
N ASP A 127 -8.14 19.98 -1.41
CA ASP A 127 -8.32 20.86 -0.25
C ASP A 127 -7.96 20.20 1.10
N TYR A 128 -7.90 18.86 1.15
CA TYR A 128 -7.53 18.11 2.33
C TYR A 128 -6.46 17.07 2.03
N VAL A 129 -5.44 17.03 2.90
CA VAL A 129 -4.33 16.08 2.83
C VAL A 129 -4.77 14.75 3.41
N HIS A 130 -4.45 13.65 2.72
CA HIS A 130 -4.83 12.32 3.15
C HIS A 130 -3.82 11.28 2.67
N ASN A 131 -3.69 10.19 3.43
CA ASN A 131 -2.89 9.04 3.00
C ASN A 131 -3.77 8.06 2.21
N HIS A 132 -3.22 7.60 1.11
CA HIS A 132 -3.55 6.31 0.52
C HIS A 132 -2.53 5.29 1.01
N ILE A 133 -2.99 4.23 1.66
CA ILE A 133 -2.13 3.18 2.20
C ILE A 133 -2.49 1.86 1.56
N LEU A 134 -1.53 1.19 0.93
CA LEU A 134 -1.74 -0.11 0.32
C LEU A 134 -0.92 -1.17 1.02
N ILE A 135 -1.57 -2.15 1.64
CA ILE A 135 -0.94 -3.25 2.37
C ILE A 135 -1.04 -4.52 1.52
N ASN A 136 0.04 -5.26 1.41
CA ASN A 136 0.02 -6.55 0.75
C ASN A 136 -0.81 -7.54 1.57
N ALA A 137 -1.67 -8.33 0.91
CA ALA A 137 -2.51 -9.30 1.61
C ALA A 137 -1.72 -10.50 2.13
N ILE A 138 -0.54 -10.74 1.57
CA ILE A 138 0.38 -11.80 1.97
C ILE A 138 1.60 -11.21 2.68
N ASP A 139 2.04 -11.84 3.75
CA ASP A 139 3.22 -11.41 4.51
C ASP A 139 4.51 -11.53 3.69
N ARG A 140 5.58 -10.89 4.15
CA ARG A 140 6.86 -10.81 3.42
C ARG A 140 7.49 -12.18 3.13
N ASN A 141 7.20 -13.19 3.96
CA ASN A 141 7.73 -14.55 3.81
C ASN A 141 6.85 -15.44 2.92
N SER A 142 5.67 -14.96 2.52
CA SER A 142 4.70 -15.68 1.70
C SER A 142 4.10 -16.90 2.39
N ASP A 143 3.86 -16.78 3.70
CA ASP A 143 3.38 -17.84 4.58
C ASP A 143 1.97 -17.56 5.11
N LYS A 144 1.61 -16.29 5.33
CA LYS A 144 0.35 -15.92 5.99
C LYS A 144 -0.40 -14.82 5.26
N LYS A 145 -1.72 -14.93 5.26
CA LYS A 145 -2.64 -13.86 4.85
C LYS A 145 -2.83 -12.85 6.00
N LEU A 146 -3.00 -11.58 5.66
CA LEU A 146 -3.46 -10.56 6.58
C LEU A 146 -4.93 -10.83 6.91
N ILE A 147 -5.24 -10.97 8.19
CA ILE A 147 -6.61 -11.08 8.67
C ILE A 147 -7.06 -9.67 9.03
N TRP A 148 -8.12 -9.20 8.38
CA TRP A 148 -8.71 -7.88 8.58
C TRP A 148 -10.12 -8.08 9.14
N ASN A 149 -10.26 -7.85 10.45
CA ASN A 149 -11.52 -8.02 11.20
C ASN A 149 -12.02 -6.69 11.73
#